data_AF-A0A150I0Q0-F1
#
_entry.id   AF-A0A150I0Q0-F1
#
_cell.length_a   1.000
_cell.length_b   1.000
_cell.length_c   1.000
_cell.angle_alpha   90.00
_cell.angle_beta   90.00
_cell.angle_gamma   90.00
#
_symmetry.space_group_name_H-M   'P 1'
#
loop_
_entity.id
_entity.type
_entity.pdbx_description
1 polymer ?
#
loop_
_entity_poly.entity_id
_entity_poly.type
_entity_poly.pdbx_seq_one_letter_code
_entity_poly.pdbx_strand_id
1 'polypeptide(L)'
;MQEMNEKLAFSQRLKQTLSNYDWAKISPTWLAREFNLRYSGKSISVQTANNWLLGTAIPSQDKLQLLAAWLNVSSQWLRFGDITQEIVNPENIHSNIQLAQVDLPEKFAQLSPRQKQIVYDLISALLDTN
;
A
#
# COMPACT_ATOMS: atom_id res chain seq x y z
N MET A 1 -1.51 -22.35 17.19
CA MET A 1 -0.55 -22.63 16.09
C MET A 1 -0.85 -21.86 14.81
N GLN A 2 -2.11 -21.57 14.48
CA GLN A 2 -2.49 -20.81 13.27
C GLN A 2 -1.96 -19.35 13.24
N GLU A 3 -2.06 -18.60 14.35
CA GLU A 3 -1.56 -17.21 14.43
C GLU A 3 -0.06 -17.07 14.15
N MET A 4 0.76 -18.02 14.60
CA MET A 4 2.21 -17.97 14.35
C MET A 4 2.52 -18.14 12.86
N ASN A 5 1.72 -18.96 12.18
CA ASN A 5 1.85 -19.18 10.74
C ASN A 5 1.41 -17.94 9.94
N GLU A 6 0.37 -17.23 10.38
CA GLU A 6 -0.07 -15.98 9.74
C GLU A 6 0.97 -14.86 9.84
N LYS A 7 1.62 -14.70 11.00
CA LYS A 7 2.67 -13.69 11.18
C LYS A 7 3.89 -13.98 10.31
N LEU A 8 4.27 -15.25 10.16
CA LEU A 8 5.34 -15.68 9.26
C LEU A 8 4.96 -15.48 7.78
N ALA A 9 3.73 -15.84 7.39
CA ALA A 9 3.24 -15.63 6.03
C ALA A 9 3.21 -14.14 5.65
N PHE A 10 2.77 -13.26 6.58
CA PHE A 10 2.87 -11.81 6.42
C PHE A 10 4.32 -11.36 6.18
N SER A 11 5.27 -11.83 6.99
CA SER A 11 6.69 -11.51 6.84
C SER A 11 7.24 -11.93 5.48
N GLN A 12 6.88 -13.12 5.00
CA GLN A 12 7.28 -13.62 3.68
C GLN A 12 6.75 -12.72 2.56
N ARG A 13 5.46 -12.37 2.61
CA ARG A 13 4.84 -11.45 1.63
C ARG A 13 5.47 -10.06 1.65
N LEU A 14 5.76 -9.54 2.84
CA LEU A 14 6.43 -8.25 3.03
C LEU A 14 7.84 -8.27 2.42
N LYS A 15 8.63 -9.32 2.68
CA LYS A 15 9.96 -9.48 2.08
C LYS A 15 9.90 -9.60 0.57
N GLN A 16 8.95 -10.37 0.05
CA GLN A 16 8.75 -10.54 -1.39
C GLN A 16 8.42 -9.22 -2.07
N THR A 17 7.52 -8.42 -1.49
CA THR A 17 7.20 -7.09 -2.03
C THR A 17 8.39 -6.16 -1.96
N LEU A 18 9.16 -6.18 -0.87
CA LEU A 18 10.39 -5.40 -0.75
C LEU A 18 11.45 -5.81 -1.78
N SER A 19 11.58 -7.11 -2.08
CA SER A 19 12.52 -7.62 -3.09
C SER A 19 12.21 -7.13 -4.51
N ASN A 20 10.97 -6.75 -4.80
CA ASN A 20 10.61 -6.15 -6.10
C ASN A 20 11.16 -4.72 -6.26
N TYR A 21 11.61 -4.09 -5.17
CA TYR A 21 12.25 -2.79 -5.20
C TYR A 21 13.76 -2.98 -5.19
N ASP A 22 14.40 -2.79 -6.36
CA ASP A 22 15.86 -2.94 -6.59
C ASP A 22 16.75 -2.19 -5.58
N TRP A 23 16.24 -1.12 -4.98
CA TRP A 23 16.94 -0.25 -4.04
C TRP A 23 16.71 -0.61 -2.56
N ALA A 24 15.82 -1.56 -2.26
CA ALA A 24 15.46 -1.94 -0.91
C ALA A 24 16.42 -3.00 -0.35
N LYS A 25 17.44 -2.57 0.38
CA LYS A 25 18.13 -3.49 1.30
C LYS A 25 17.12 -3.90 2.37
N ILE A 26 16.74 -5.18 2.43
CA ILE A 26 15.85 -5.75 3.47
C ILE A 26 16.54 -5.61 4.83
N SER A 27 16.48 -4.40 5.40
CA SER A 27 17.12 -4.01 6.64
C SER A 27 16.06 -3.37 7.54
N PRO A 28 15.93 -3.82 8.81
CA PRO A 28 14.99 -3.23 9.75
C PRO A 28 15.17 -1.71 9.92
N THR A 29 16.41 -1.22 9.89
CA THR A 29 16.73 0.20 10.05
C THR A 29 16.22 1.02 8.89
N TRP A 30 16.44 0.52 7.66
CA TRP A 30 15.95 1.17 6.46
C TRP A 30 14.42 1.16 6.39
N LEU A 31 13.79 0.02 6.72
CA LEU A 31 12.33 -0.11 6.70
C LEU A 31 11.68 0.85 7.70
N ALA A 32 12.22 0.95 8.91
CA ALA A 32 11.72 1.88 9.93
C ALA A 32 11.86 3.34 9.47
N ARG A 33 13.00 3.70 8.87
CA ARG A 33 13.25 5.06 8.36
C ARG A 33 12.25 5.42 7.26
N GLU A 34 12.15 4.60 6.23
CA GLU A 34 11.26 4.87 5.10
C GLU A 34 9.78 4.90 5.51
N PHE A 35 9.38 4.00 6.41
CA PHE A 35 8.03 4.02 6.97
C PHE A 35 7.76 5.32 7.75
N ASN A 36 8.66 5.71 8.64
CA ASN A 36 8.49 6.90 9.47
C ASN A 36 8.49 8.20 8.66
N LEU A 37 9.19 8.27 7.53
CA LEU A 37 9.15 9.41 6.62
C LEU A 37 7.76 9.61 5.98
N ARG A 38 7.00 8.52 5.80
CA ARG A 38 5.67 8.53 5.17
C ARG A 38 4.52 8.56 6.18
N TYR A 39 4.81 8.19 7.43
CA TYR A 39 3.80 8.12 8.48
C TYR A 39 3.76 9.41 9.30
N SER A 40 2.62 10.11 9.27
CA SER A 40 2.35 11.31 10.05
C SER A 40 1.95 11.03 11.51
N GLY A 41 1.77 9.76 11.88
CA GLY A 41 1.39 9.33 13.23
C GLY A 41 2.60 8.98 14.12
N LYS A 42 2.36 8.08 15.09
CA LYS A 42 3.42 7.61 16.00
C LYS A 42 4.47 6.79 15.25
N SER A 43 5.67 7.35 15.13
CA SER A 43 6.84 6.68 14.54
C SER A 43 7.05 5.28 15.12
N ILE A 44 7.43 4.34 14.27
CA ILE A 44 7.83 2.98 14.67
C ILE A 44 9.33 2.94 15.01
N SER A 45 9.70 2.05 15.92
CA SER A 45 11.12 1.79 16.20
C SER A 45 11.70 0.78 15.19
N VAL A 46 13.03 0.75 15.08
CA VAL A 46 13.76 -0.27 14.29
C VAL A 46 13.40 -1.68 14.77
N GLN A 47 13.18 -1.87 16.07
CA GLN A 47 12.75 -3.15 16.64
C GLN A 47 11.35 -3.56 16.14
N THR A 48 10.42 -2.60 16.01
CA THR A 48 9.09 -2.88 15.43
C THR A 48 9.21 -3.33 13.97
N ALA A 49 10.03 -2.63 13.17
CA ALA A 49 10.30 -3.03 11.79
C ALA A 49 10.97 -4.41 11.70
N ASN A 50 11.90 -4.72 12.61
CA ASN A 50 12.53 -6.04 12.68
C ASN A 50 11.49 -7.13 12.99
N ASN A 51 10.56 -6.86 13.92
CA ASN A 51 9.50 -7.80 14.28
C ASN A 51 8.55 -8.08 13.10
N TRP A 52 8.29 -7.10 12.25
CA TRP A 52 7.53 -7.29 11.02
C TRP A 52 8.30 -8.16 10.02
N LEU A 53 9.59 -7.88 9.82
CA LEU A 53 10.46 -8.67 8.95
C LEU A 53 10.70 -10.10 9.47
N LEU A 54 10.69 -10.34 10.77
CA LEU A 54 10.83 -11.68 11.34
C LEU A 54 9.50 -12.44 11.45
N GLY A 55 8.36 -11.77 11.23
CA GLY A 55 7.04 -12.37 11.39
C GLY A 55 6.73 -12.69 12.85
N THR A 56 7.24 -11.89 13.78
CA THR A 56 6.91 -11.99 15.22
C THR A 56 5.74 -11.08 15.59
N ALA A 57 5.49 -10.04 14.79
CA ALA A 57 4.37 -9.12 14.95
C ALA A 57 3.76 -8.72 13.61
N ILE A 58 2.45 -8.50 13.59
CA ILE A 58 1.72 -7.89 12.47
C ILE A 58 1.47 -6.41 12.83
N PRO A 59 1.67 -5.46 11.89
CA PRO A 59 1.33 -4.05 12.10
C PRO A 59 -0.16 -3.85 12.45
N SER A 60 -0.48 -2.76 13.16
CA SER A 60 -1.86 -2.30 13.32
C SER A 60 -2.47 -1.91 11.96
N GLN A 61 -3.79 -1.85 11.88
CA GLN A 61 -4.52 -1.61 10.62
C GLN A 61 -4.03 -0.35 9.87
N ASP A 62 -3.84 0.77 10.56
CA ASP A 62 -3.36 2.02 9.92
C ASP A 62 -1.95 1.85 9.31
N LYS A 63 -1.07 1.14 10.02
CA LYS A 63 0.32 0.91 9.58
C LYS A 63 0.38 -0.10 8.45
N LEU A 64 -0.50 -1.11 8.48
CA LEU A 64 -0.67 -2.09 7.43
C LEU A 64 -1.18 -1.42 6.15
N GLN A 65 -2.17 -0.53 6.24
CA GLN A 65 -2.67 0.24 5.10
C GLN A 65 -1.58 1.13 4.49
N LEU A 66 -0.81 1.84 5.32
CA LEU A 66 0.31 2.64 4.81
C LEU A 66 1.39 1.79 4.14
N LEU A 67 1.76 0.65 4.73
CA LEU A 67 2.70 -0.29 4.12
C LEU A 67 2.18 -0.79 2.77
N ALA A 68 0.91 -1.16 2.70
CA ALA A 68 0.28 -1.65 1.49
C ALA A 68 0.24 -0.57 0.40
N ALA A 69 -0.12 0.66 0.76
CA ALA A 69 -0.10 1.81 -0.15
C ALA A 69 1.34 2.12 -0.63
N TRP A 70 2.33 2.08 0.25
CA TRP A 70 3.73 2.31 -0.11
C TRP A 70 4.27 1.21 -1.04
N LEU A 71 3.95 -0.05 -0.76
CA LEU A 71 4.40 -1.20 -1.54
C LEU A 71 3.54 -1.46 -2.79
N ASN A 72 2.49 -0.65 -3.01
CA ASN A 72 1.53 -0.77 -4.10
C ASN A 72 0.83 -2.16 -4.16
N VAL A 73 0.43 -2.68 -2.99
CA VAL A 73 -0.31 -3.96 -2.84
C VAL A 73 -1.57 -3.79 -1.99
N SER A 74 -2.45 -4.78 -1.96
CA SER A 74 -3.62 -4.77 -1.06
C SER A 74 -3.21 -5.04 0.39
N SER A 75 -3.78 -4.30 1.33
CA SER A 75 -3.56 -4.52 2.77
C SER A 75 -4.08 -5.89 3.23
N GLN A 76 -5.21 -6.33 2.65
CA GLN A 76 -5.80 -7.64 2.91
C GLN A 76 -4.91 -8.77 2.36
N TRP A 77 -4.36 -8.57 1.15
CA TRP A 77 -3.37 -9.50 0.58
C TRP A 77 -2.09 -9.56 1.42
N LEU A 78 -1.57 -8.42 1.88
CA LEU A 78 -0.37 -8.37 2.70
C LEU A 78 -0.57 -9.14 4.03
N ARG A 79 -1.74 -8.99 4.66
CA ARG A 79 -2.08 -9.64 5.93
C ARG A 79 -2.44 -11.11 5.80
N PHE A 80 -3.40 -11.46 4.94
CA PHE A 80 -3.98 -12.80 4.85
C PHE A 80 -3.48 -13.59 3.62
N GLY A 81 -3.05 -12.90 2.57
CA GLY A 81 -2.67 -13.49 1.28
C GLY A 81 -3.81 -13.49 0.29
N ASP A 82 -3.60 -14.19 -0.82
CA ASP A 82 -4.66 -14.49 -1.78
C ASP A 82 -5.71 -15.38 -1.12
N ILE A 83 -6.72 -14.73 -0.55
CA ILE A 83 -7.98 -15.38 -0.23
C ILE A 83 -8.68 -15.57 -1.57
N THR A 84 -8.30 -16.63 -2.30
CA THR A 84 -9.20 -17.17 -3.31
C THR A 84 -10.53 -17.45 -2.59
N GLN A 85 -11.63 -16.90 -3.14
CA GLN A 85 -13.00 -16.92 -2.60
C GLN A 85 -13.45 -15.66 -1.84
N GLU A 86 -13.35 -14.49 -2.48
CA GLU A 86 -14.53 -13.61 -2.61
C GLU A 86 -14.31 -12.76 -3.87
N ILE A 87 -15.18 -13.01 -4.86
CA ILE A 87 -15.36 -12.34 -6.15
C ILE A 87 -14.48 -11.10 -6.31
N VAL A 88 -13.36 -11.27 -7.00
CA VAL A 88 -12.54 -10.17 -7.51
C VAL A 88 -13.37 -9.47 -8.58
N ASN A 89 -14.21 -8.53 -8.17
CA ASN A 89 -14.62 -7.47 -9.07
C ASN A 89 -13.34 -6.65 -9.36
N PRO A 90 -12.97 -6.44 -10.64
CA PRO A 90 -11.80 -5.63 -11.00
C PRO A 90 -11.87 -4.18 -10.49
N GLU A 91 -13.01 -3.75 -9.94
CA GLU A 91 -13.19 -2.46 -9.26
C GLU A 91 -12.50 -2.37 -7.89
N ASN A 92 -12.11 -3.48 -7.26
CA ASN A 92 -11.57 -3.45 -5.89
C ASN A 92 -10.05 -3.21 -5.80
N ILE A 93 -9.29 -3.30 -6.90
CA ILE A 93 -7.87 -2.88 -6.91
C ILE A 93 -7.76 -1.34 -6.77
N HIS A 94 -8.81 -0.60 -7.13
CA HIS A 94 -8.91 0.85 -6.94
C HIS A 94 -9.10 1.28 -5.47
N SER A 95 -9.45 0.35 -4.57
CA SER A 95 -9.77 0.69 -3.17
C SER A 95 -8.56 1.19 -2.35
N ASN A 96 -7.32 0.94 -2.78
CA ASN A 96 -6.13 1.52 -2.13
C ASN A 96 -5.77 2.94 -2.63
N ILE A 97 -6.39 3.37 -3.74
CA ILE A 97 -6.44 4.78 -4.19
C ILE A 97 -7.63 5.51 -3.51
N GLN A 98 -8.46 4.81 -2.72
CA GLN A 98 -9.71 5.37 -2.20
C GLN A 98 -9.53 6.39 -1.07
N LEU A 99 -8.39 6.43 -0.38
CA LEU A 99 -8.11 7.52 0.57
C LEU A 99 -7.86 8.86 -0.14
N ALA A 100 -7.71 8.88 -1.47
CA ALA A 100 -7.65 10.09 -2.28
C ALA A 100 -8.90 10.29 -3.19
N GLN A 101 -9.75 9.29 -3.38
CA GLN A 101 -10.89 9.36 -4.31
C GLN A 101 -12.23 9.80 -3.72
N VAL A 102 -12.41 9.88 -2.40
CA VAL A 102 -13.71 10.31 -1.84
C VAL A 102 -14.06 11.76 -2.24
N ASP A 103 -13.08 12.57 -2.61
CA ASP A 103 -13.25 14.00 -2.94
C ASP A 103 -12.90 14.31 -4.41
N LEU A 104 -12.45 13.33 -5.21
CA LEU A 104 -12.01 13.57 -6.59
C LEU A 104 -13.16 13.97 -7.54
N PRO A 105 -14.33 13.28 -7.55
CA PRO A 105 -15.46 13.74 -8.35
C PRO A 105 -16.01 15.09 -7.88
N GLU A 106 -16.00 15.38 -6.57
CA GLU A 106 -16.40 16.70 -6.03
C GLU A 106 -15.41 17.81 -6.44
N LYS A 107 -14.11 17.59 -6.30
CA LYS A 107 -13.08 18.53 -6.75
C LYS A 107 -13.13 18.73 -8.25
N PHE A 108 -13.33 17.66 -9.03
CA PHE A 108 -13.46 17.75 -10.48
C PHE A 108 -14.70 18.55 -10.88
N ALA A 109 -15.83 18.39 -10.19
CA ALA A 109 -17.03 19.19 -10.43
C ALA A 109 -16.77 20.70 -10.23
N GLN A 110 -15.97 21.07 -9.22
CA GLN A 110 -15.57 22.45 -8.91
C GLN A 110 -14.59 23.08 -9.92
N LEU A 111 -13.98 22.29 -10.82
CA LEU A 111 -13.05 22.80 -11.81
C LEU A 111 -13.77 23.61 -12.92
N SER A 112 -13.10 24.68 -13.37
CA SER A 112 -13.52 25.44 -14.54
C SER A 112 -13.44 24.59 -15.82
N PRO A 113 -14.18 24.94 -16.89
CA PRO A 113 -14.18 24.18 -18.16
C PRO A 113 -12.77 23.96 -18.73
N ARG A 114 -11.88 24.95 -18.59
CA ARG A 114 -10.49 24.88 -19.04
C ARG A 114 -9.65 23.89 -18.23
N GLN A 115 -9.86 23.82 -16.92
CA GLN A 115 -9.15 22.87 -16.05
C GLN A 115 -9.61 21.43 -16.27
N LYS A 116 -10.92 21.22 -16.51
CA LYS A 116 -11.47 19.91 -16.88
C LYS A 116 -10.83 19.38 -18.16
N GLN A 117 -10.63 20.24 -19.16
CA GLN A 117 -9.93 19.86 -20.40
C GLN A 117 -8.49 19.46 -20.17
N ILE A 118 -7.73 20.17 -19.33
CA ILE A 118 -6.33 19.81 -19.04
C ILE A 118 -6.25 18.43 -18.36
N VAL A 119 -7.15 18.17 -17.41
CA VAL A 119 -7.19 16.86 -16.74
C VAL A 119 -7.56 15.75 -17.72
N TYR A 120 -8.52 16.01 -18.62
CA TYR A 120 -8.91 15.05 -19.65
C TYR A 120 -7.75 14.74 -20.61
N ASP A 121 -7.06 15.76 -21.11
CA ASP A 121 -5.90 15.64 -21.99
C ASP A 121 -4.77 14.83 -21.33
N LEU A 122 -4.51 15.09 -20.04
CA LEU A 122 -3.51 14.36 -19.28
C LEU A 122 -3.87 12.88 -19.09
N ILE A 123 -5.15 12.58 -18.81
CA ILE A 123 -5.64 11.20 -18.71
C ILE A 123 -5.52 10.50 -20.07
N SER A 124 -5.93 11.17 -21.16
CA SER A 124 -5.82 10.64 -22.52
C SER A 124 -4.36 10.35 -22.89
N ALA A 125 -3.44 11.28 -22.65
CA ALA A 125 -2.02 11.09 -22.94
C ALA A 125 -1.39 9.90 -22.17
N LEU A 126 -1.83 9.69 -20.91
CA LEU A 126 -1.36 8.57 -20.10
C LEU A 126 -1.96 7.22 -20.55
N LEU A 127 -3.15 7.21 -21.16
CA LEU A 127 -3.81 6.01 -21.67
C LEU A 127 -3.38 5.64 -23.10
N ASP A 128 -2.95 6.63 -23.89
CA ASP A 128 -2.51 6.44 -25.28
C ASP A 128 -1.04 6.00 -25.41
N THR A 129 -0.28 5.94 -24.31
CA THR A 129 1.10 5.44 -24.33
C THR A 129 1.13 3.91 -24.24
N ASN A 130 0.83 3.23 -25.36
CA ASN A 130 1.04 1.79 -25.58
C ASN A 130 1.84 1.57 -26.86
#